data_AF-A0A844MKQ0-F1
#
_entry.id   AF-A0A844MKQ0-F1
#
_cell.length_a   1.000
_cell.length_b   1.000
_cell.length_c   1.000
_cell.angle_alpha   90.00
_cell.angle_beta   90.00
_cell.angle_gamma   90.00
#
_symmetry.space_group_name_H-M   'P 1'
#
loop_
_entity.id
_entity.type
_entity.pdbx_description
1 polymer ?
#
loop_
_entity_poly.entity_id
_entity_poly.type
_entity_poly.pdbx_seq_one_letter_code
_entity_poly.pdbx_strand_id
1 'polypeptide(L)' 'MITGGGGLPERPGDAPLEPFSTGAMRAVSRENESLVTTNQNRPWTLGDPIVEPQGLYQLANGKLVLSRECP' A
#
# COMPACT_ATOMS: atom_id res chain seq x y z
N MET A 1 -3.55 22.84 -36.92
CA MET A 1 -2.71 21.63 -37.05
C MET A 1 -2.46 21.13 -35.64
N ILE A 2 -3.05 19.98 -35.27
CA ILE A 2 -2.92 19.40 -33.93
C ILE A 2 -2.07 18.14 -34.10
N THR A 3 -0.80 18.20 -33.72
CA THR A 3 0.07 17.03 -33.67
C THR A 3 -0.25 16.25 -32.40
N GLY A 4 -0.94 15.12 -32.55
CA GLY A 4 -1.16 14.17 -31.46
C GLY A 4 0.16 13.49 -31.11
N GLY A 5 0.66 13.72 -29.89
CA GLY A 5 1.83 13.03 -29.36
C GLY A 5 1.51 11.56 -29.17
N GLY A 6 2.11 10.70 -30.00
CA GLY A 6 1.98 9.26 -29.94
C GLY A 6 2.46 8.74 -28.59
N GLY A 7 1.56 8.05 -27.89
CA GLY A 7 1.77 7.49 -26.56
C GLY A 7 2.79 6.36 -26.56
N LEU A 8 3.91 6.60 -25.92
CA LEU A 8 4.71 5.57 -25.27
C LEU A 8 4.38 5.65 -23.77
N PRO A 9 4.12 4.53 -23.08
CA PRO A 9 3.94 4.57 -21.64
C PRO A 9 5.23 5.10 -21.01
N GLU A 10 5.10 6.08 -20.12
CA GLU A 10 6.19 6.61 -19.30
C GLU A 10 6.94 5.43 -18.67
N ARG A 11 8.20 5.26 -19.05
CA ARG A 11 9.05 4.23 -18.46
C ARG A 11 9.41 4.69 -17.05
N PRO A 12 9.45 3.80 -16.05
CA PRO A 12 9.98 4.14 -14.74
C PRO A 12 11.38 4.76 -14.90
N GLY A 13 11.51 6.07 -14.68
CA GLY A 13 12.75 6.85 -14.87
C GLY A 13 12.70 7.98 -15.90
N ASP A 14 11.74 7.98 -16.84
CA ASP A 14 11.56 9.05 -17.83
C ASP A 14 10.63 10.19 -17.34
N ALA A 15 9.97 9.99 -16.19
CA ALA A 15 9.15 11.01 -15.57
C ALA A 15 10.01 12.23 -15.20
N PRO A 16 9.57 13.46 -15.56
CA PRO A 16 10.24 14.67 -15.12
C PRO A 16 10.41 14.66 -13.60
N LEU A 17 11.65 14.81 -13.12
CA LEU A 17 11.90 14.95 -11.70
C LEU A 17 11.23 16.25 -11.23
N GLU A 18 10.29 16.14 -10.29
CA GLU A 18 9.66 17.30 -9.68
C GLU A 18 10.72 18.20 -9.05
N PRO A 19 10.67 19.54 -9.25
CA PRO A 19 11.64 20.46 -8.66
C PRO A 19 11.49 20.60 -7.14
N PHE A 20 10.45 19.98 -6.56
CA PHE A 20 10.17 20.01 -5.13
C PHE A 20 10.83 18.83 -4.42
N SER A 21 11.71 19.12 -3.47
CA SER A 21 12.33 18.11 -2.62
C SER A 21 11.29 17.40 -1.75
N THR A 22 11.35 16.07 -1.67
CA THR A 22 10.46 15.21 -0.85
C THR A 22 10.56 15.48 0.67
N GLY A 23 11.37 16.45 1.09
CA GLY A 23 11.60 16.78 2.49
C GLY A 23 12.33 15.66 3.24
N ALA A 24 12.49 15.82 4.55
CA ALA A 24 13.11 14.80 5.38
C ALA A 24 12.16 13.60 5.57
N MET A 25 12.44 12.50 4.88
CA MET A 25 11.72 11.24 5.09
C MET A 25 12.16 10.63 6.43
N ARG A 26 11.23 10.44 7.35
CA ARG A 26 11.48 9.71 8.59
C ARG A 26 11.23 8.23 8.35
N ALA A 27 12.28 7.42 8.43
CA ALA A 27 12.13 5.97 8.43
C ALA A 27 11.34 5.54 9.67
N VAL A 28 10.34 4.68 9.48
CA VAL A 28 9.70 3.97 10.60
C VAL A 28 10.70 2.95 11.14
N SER A 29 11.12 3.16 12.37
CA SER A 29 11.97 2.25 13.12
C SER A 29 11.39 0.82 13.14
N ARG A 30 12.22 -0.18 12.84
CA ARG A 30 11.88 -1.62 12.95
C ARG A 30 12.23 -2.22 14.32
N GLU A 31 12.42 -1.42 15.36
CA GLU A 31 12.84 -1.91 16.69
C GLU A 31 11.75 -2.69 17.47
N ASN A 32 10.57 -2.85 16.89
CA ASN A 32 9.41 -3.53 17.47
C ASN A 32 8.86 -4.65 16.56
N GLU A 33 9.73 -5.35 15.83
CA GLU A 33 9.42 -6.63 15.14
C GLU A 33 9.12 -7.79 16.12
N SER A 34 8.65 -7.49 17.33
CA SER A 34 8.37 -8.50 18.34
C SER A 34 7.20 -8.04 19.23
N LEU A 35 6.13 -8.82 19.20
CA LEU A 35 5.00 -8.83 20.15
C LEU A 35 4.03 -7.64 20.08
N VAL A 36 3.32 -7.43 18.97
CA VAL A 36 2.08 -6.63 19.02
C VAL A 36 0.95 -7.42 18.41
N THR A 37 0.15 -8.04 19.29
CA THR A 37 -1.24 -8.41 19.03
C THR A 37 -1.91 -7.20 18.38
N THR A 38 -2.15 -7.24 17.08
CA THR A 38 -2.98 -6.25 16.40
C THR A 38 -4.35 -6.35 17.05
N ASN A 39 -4.60 -5.48 18.02
CA ASN A 39 -5.91 -5.38 18.64
C ASN A 39 -6.84 -4.91 17.51
N GLN A 40 -7.54 -5.85 16.87
CA GLN A 40 -8.31 -5.62 15.64
C GLN A 40 -9.43 -4.58 15.81
N ASN A 41 -9.67 -4.14 17.05
CA ASN A 41 -10.62 -3.10 17.41
C ASN A 41 -10.07 -1.68 17.36
N ARG A 42 -8.77 -1.45 17.17
CA ARG A 42 -8.24 -0.08 16.98
C ARG A 42 -8.02 0.26 15.49
N PRO A 43 -8.29 1.49 15.05
CA PRO A 43 -7.89 1.96 13.73
C PRO A 43 -6.36 1.89 13.53
N TRP A 44 -5.92 1.64 12.30
CA TRP A 44 -4.50 1.66 11.93
C TRP A 44 -3.90 3.05 12.12
N THR A 45 -2.70 3.11 12.69
CA THR A 45 -1.93 4.35 12.88
C THR A 45 -0.56 4.25 12.21
N LEU A 46 0.02 5.39 11.84
CA LEU A 46 1.33 5.43 11.21
C LEU A 46 2.41 4.80 12.13
N GLY A 47 3.04 3.74 11.65
CA GLY A 47 3.97 2.91 12.43
C GLY A 47 3.44 1.51 12.74
N ASP A 48 2.13 1.28 12.61
CA ASP A 48 1.57 -0.06 12.67
C ASP A 48 1.94 -0.86 11.42
N PRO A 49 2.31 -2.15 11.56
CA PRO A 49 2.64 -2.98 10.43
C PRO A 49 1.43 -3.12 9.49
N ILE A 50 1.67 -2.99 8.19
CA ILE A 50 0.68 -3.32 7.18
C ILE A 50 0.55 -4.85 7.17
N VAL A 51 -0.66 -5.33 7.41
CA VAL A 51 -0.95 -6.76 7.44
C VAL A 51 -1.67 -7.14 6.15
N GLU A 52 -1.03 -7.96 5.32
CA GLU A 52 -1.60 -8.45 4.07
C GLU A 52 -2.70 -9.51 4.32
N PRO A 53 -3.78 -9.53 3.53
CA PRO A 53 -4.77 -10.59 3.58
C PRO A 53 -4.17 -11.92 3.11
N GLN A 54 -4.52 -13.02 3.78
CA GLN A 54 -4.01 -14.36 3.43
C GLN A 54 -4.83 -15.02 2.32
N GLY A 55 -6.10 -14.63 2.15
CA GLY A 55 -6.99 -15.24 1.18
C GLY A 55 -8.12 -14.33 0.73
N LEU A 56 -8.69 -14.68 -0.42
CA LEU A 56 -9.88 -14.08 -1.00
C LEU A 56 -11.03 -15.09 -0.92
N TYR A 57 -12.14 -14.69 -0.31
CA TYR A 57 -13.29 -15.56 -0.09
C TYR A 57 -14.52 -15.00 -0.79
N GLN A 58 -15.28 -15.86 -1.44
CA GLN A 58 -16.57 -15.51 -2.02
C GLN A 58 -17.70 -15.82 -1.04
N LEU A 59 -18.48 -14.80 -0.72
CA LEU A 59 -19.69 -14.94 0.09
C LEU A 59 -20.82 -15.54 -0.76
N ALA A 60 -21.83 -16.10 -0.09
CA ALA A 60 -23.01 -16.68 -0.75
C ALA A 60 -23.79 -15.69 -1.65
N ASN A 61 -23.62 -14.38 -1.42
CA ASN A 61 -24.19 -13.30 -2.23
C ASN A 61 -23.30 -12.89 -3.43
N GLY A 62 -22.25 -13.65 -3.72
CA GLY A 62 -21.30 -13.40 -4.81
C GLY A 62 -20.23 -12.34 -4.53
N LYS A 63 -20.28 -11.65 -3.37
CA LYS A 63 -19.27 -10.64 -3.01
C LYS A 63 -17.95 -11.30 -2.62
N LEU A 64 -16.85 -10.63 -2.95
CA LEU A 64 -15.51 -11.06 -2.59
C LEU A 64 -15.02 -10.30 -1.35
N VAL A 65 -14.42 -11.01 -0.40
CA VAL A 65 -13.87 -10.46 0.84
C VAL A 65 -12.44 -10.96 0.99
N LEU A 66 -11.53 -10.02 1.26
CA LEU A 66 -10.17 -10.33 1.67
C LEU A 66 -10.19 -10.63 3.17
N SER A 67 -9.73 -11.82 3.56
CA SER A 67 -9.75 -12.25 4.96
C SER A 67 -8.45 -12.96 5.34
N ARG A 68 -8.34 -13.23 6.64
CA ARG A 68 -7.26 -13.96 7.29
C ARG A 68 -7.85 -15.14 8.05
N GLU A 69 -7.20 -16.28 8.01
CA GLU A 69 -7.55 -17.39 8.89
C GLU A 69 -6.94 -17.17 10.28
N CYS A 70 -7.71 -17.43 11.32
CA CYS A 70 -7.17 -17.48 12.68
C CYS A 70 -6.76 -18.93 12.96
N PRO A 71 -5.50 -19.20 13.36
CA PRO A 71 -5.09 -20.52 13.81
C PRO A 71 -5.77 -20.90 15.14
#